data_AF-A0A0D2P8J0-F1
#
_entry.id   AF-A0A0D2P8J0-F1
#
_cell.length_a   1.000
_cell.length_b   1.000
_cell.length_c   1.000
_cell.angle_alpha   90.00
_cell.angle_beta   90.00
_cell.angle_gamma   90.00
#
_symmetry.space_group_name_H-M   'P 1'
#
loop_
_entity.id
_entity.type
_entity.pdbx_description
1 polymer ?
#
loop_
_entity_poly.entity_id
_entity_poly.type
_entity_poly.pdbx_seq_one_letter_code
_entity_poly.pdbx_strand_id
1 'polypeptide(L)'
;MNGPLSLSTVPQEVLEHIAYFAGTDTFLGPPSSIVPLLLTNRQIHASLSIATNHHLYARIFAHKFDTAAPRARFGDFNLTAYALADELRRRCSVLRRLCRRRDSTTHARRADGTEDKMALQDMLFTAYILLVENEGKNKRQLVEYGRMREWINEFWFDPHGSSLAIYNIRIGQWPLNRIENALGMWVFWFLLDTSGYSVGNNDSIDSPVSILKAMALGAHKFPLTSTSWTEFEPKLNRIPTFTTTLYSETMEFTPPPLATPAILSFLALINKKRCIPLPPSDAPLPEYPFQEWDSEWGRCTAKPINPVSNCLQPGSIEGVWEGFFTYTEFTAYAALLAGASPPVIQKSVVGRHQQTWKLREHHLVVNDPADSDSGIDVTESDRVTPLRGGDPLRSYFPTGTQIIERRDGLRVQNPANDQEFTYQRHSFSDMHKQNAHQTDVTVQDIIITGEGHSAWGQFNIVGRVRSCDGFISLSKDYVDGDRGKWLYRGYLVGNANGNLAGRWRDTLSPSEVAGYEGCFGMSRRR
;
A
#
# COMPACT_ATOMS: atom_id res chain seq x y z
N MET A 1 49.87 41.81 3.83
CA MET A 1 49.43 41.84 2.43
C MET A 1 48.16 41.01 2.35
N ASN A 2 46.99 41.66 2.27
CA ASN A 2 45.74 40.93 2.08
C ASN A 2 45.67 40.55 0.61
N GLY A 3 45.82 39.26 0.30
CA GLY A 3 45.56 38.76 -1.05
C GLY A 3 44.15 39.14 -1.50
N PRO A 4 43.88 39.18 -2.81
CA PRO A 4 42.56 39.53 -3.31
C PRO A 4 41.51 38.57 -2.73
N LEU A 5 40.53 39.13 -2.03
CA LEU A 5 39.39 38.36 -1.51
C LEU A 5 38.63 37.76 -2.69
N SER A 6 38.66 36.44 -2.81
CA SER A 6 37.94 35.70 -3.85
C SER A 6 37.03 34.66 -3.22
N LEU A 7 35.98 34.26 -3.93
CA LEU A 7 35.04 33.25 -3.45
C LEU A 7 35.74 31.91 -3.11
N SER A 8 36.84 31.56 -3.78
CA SER A 8 37.61 30.34 -3.52
C SER A 8 38.51 30.41 -2.27
N THR A 9 38.65 31.59 -1.66
CA THR A 9 39.42 31.81 -0.42
C THR A 9 38.55 31.89 0.84
N VAL A 10 37.23 31.83 0.67
CA VAL A 10 36.26 31.81 1.76
C VAL A 10 36.32 30.45 2.49
N PRO A 11 36.12 30.39 3.82
CA PRO A 11 36.08 29.13 4.56
C PRO A 11 35.08 28.12 3.99
N GLN A 12 35.40 26.83 4.11
CA GLN A 12 34.61 25.73 3.54
C GLN A 12 33.14 25.78 3.99
N GLU A 13 32.90 26.06 5.26
CA GLU A 13 31.57 26.07 5.86
C GLU A 13 30.71 27.20 5.28
N VAL A 14 31.32 28.35 4.99
CA VAL A 14 30.64 29.49 4.35
C VAL A 14 30.38 29.19 2.88
N LEU A 15 31.34 28.58 2.19
CA LEU A 15 31.17 28.15 0.79
C LEU A 15 30.05 27.10 0.66
N GLU A 16 29.97 26.14 1.59
CA GLU A 16 28.86 25.19 1.70
C GLU A 16 27.52 25.87 1.97
N HIS A 17 27.50 26.90 2.81
CA HIS A 17 26.27 27.63 3.12
C HIS A 17 25.75 28.40 1.89
N ILE A 18 26.66 29.01 1.11
CA ILE A 18 26.33 29.62 -0.18
C ILE A 18 25.80 28.57 -1.14
N ALA A 19 26.47 27.42 -1.24
CA ALA A 19 26.07 26.32 -2.11
C ALA A 19 24.72 25.70 -1.70
N TYR A 20 24.42 25.64 -0.40
CA TYR A 20 23.13 25.20 0.11
C TYR A 20 22.02 26.13 -0.39
N PHE A 21 22.16 27.44 -0.20
CA PHE A 21 21.16 28.39 -0.71
C PHE A 21 21.04 28.38 -2.23
N ALA A 22 22.14 28.17 -2.97
CA ALA A 22 22.07 27.96 -4.41
C ALA A 22 21.34 26.66 -4.76
N GLY A 23 21.54 25.57 -4.01
CA GLY A 23 20.88 24.29 -4.24
C GLY A 23 19.41 24.25 -3.80
N THR A 24 18.98 25.21 -2.97
CA THR A 24 17.62 25.30 -2.44
C THR A 24 16.91 26.61 -2.83
N ASP A 25 17.42 27.32 -3.83
CA ASP A 25 16.80 28.55 -4.37
C ASP A 25 15.37 28.31 -4.84
N THR A 26 15.15 27.11 -5.37
CA THR A 26 13.87 26.56 -5.80
C THR A 26 13.56 25.33 -4.96
N PHE A 27 12.33 25.23 -4.46
CA PHE A 27 11.88 24.06 -3.74
C PHE A 27 11.77 22.84 -4.68
N LEU A 28 11.07 23.01 -5.80
CA LEU A 28 10.77 21.96 -6.76
C LEU A 28 11.96 21.60 -7.65
N GLY A 29 12.07 20.32 -7.99
CA GLY A 29 13.03 19.83 -8.96
C GLY A 29 14.47 19.73 -8.45
N PRO A 30 15.41 19.39 -9.35
CA PRO A 30 16.83 19.24 -9.01
C PRO A 30 17.46 20.56 -8.54
N PRO A 31 18.54 20.51 -7.73
CA PRO A 31 19.30 21.69 -7.32
C PRO A 31 20.13 22.25 -8.50
N SER A 32 19.49 22.71 -9.57
CA SER A 32 20.17 23.09 -10.82
C SER A 32 21.07 24.31 -10.67
N SER A 33 20.72 25.24 -9.79
CA SER A 33 21.46 26.50 -9.59
C SER A 33 22.81 26.30 -8.88
N ILE A 34 23.08 25.11 -8.33
CA ILE A 34 24.43 24.75 -7.85
C ILE A 34 25.41 24.48 -9.00
N VAL A 35 24.93 24.11 -10.18
CA VAL A 35 25.79 23.69 -11.30
C VAL A 35 26.67 24.85 -11.80
N PRO A 36 26.15 26.07 -12.07
CA PRO A 36 27.00 27.20 -12.42
C PRO A 36 28.07 27.51 -11.36
N LEU A 37 27.74 27.39 -10.06
CA LEU A 37 28.69 27.58 -8.96
C LEU A 37 29.83 26.55 -9.02
N LEU A 38 29.51 25.27 -9.22
CA LEU A 38 30.49 24.20 -9.37
C LEU A 38 31.40 24.39 -10.59
N LEU A 39 30.92 25.06 -11.63
CA LEU A 39 31.67 25.31 -12.87
C LEU A 39 32.58 26.55 -12.80
N THR A 40 32.56 27.32 -11.71
CA THR A 40 33.36 28.55 -11.59
C THR A 40 34.87 28.29 -11.45
N ASN A 41 35.28 27.28 -10.68
CA ASN A 41 36.69 27.00 -10.39
C ASN A 41 36.89 25.55 -9.91
N ARG A 42 38.05 24.94 -10.23
CA ARG A 42 38.40 23.56 -9.82
C ARG A 42 38.42 23.35 -8.30
N GLN A 43 38.89 24.34 -7.53
CA GLN A 43 38.90 24.28 -6.07
C GLN A 43 37.48 24.29 -5.49
N ILE A 44 36.61 25.16 -6.02
CA ILE A 44 35.19 25.22 -5.64
C ILE A 44 34.50 23.89 -6.00
N HIS A 45 34.75 23.37 -7.20
CA HIS A 45 34.25 22.06 -7.60
C HIS A 45 34.70 20.95 -6.65
N ALA A 46 36.00 20.83 -6.38
CA ALA A 46 36.54 19.81 -5.48
C ALA A 46 35.94 19.89 -4.06
N SER A 47 35.64 21.10 -3.61
CA SER A 47 35.10 21.38 -2.27
C SER A 47 33.60 21.14 -2.14
N LEU A 48 32.85 21.31 -3.22
CA LEU A 48 31.37 21.31 -3.20
C LEU A 48 30.73 20.18 -3.99
N SER A 49 31.48 19.40 -4.79
CA SER A 49 30.89 18.36 -5.63
C SER A 49 30.18 17.28 -4.80
N ILE A 50 29.13 16.67 -5.36
CA ILE A 50 28.39 15.59 -4.68
C ILE A 50 29.25 14.37 -4.35
N ALA A 51 30.32 14.15 -5.10
CA ALA A 51 31.26 13.05 -4.86
C ALA A 51 32.17 13.28 -3.64
N THR A 52 32.33 14.54 -3.20
CA THR A 52 33.27 14.91 -2.13
C THR A 52 32.57 15.50 -0.91
N ASN A 53 31.38 16.09 -1.08
CA ASN A 53 30.67 16.81 -0.02
C ASN A 53 29.25 16.28 0.23
N HIS A 54 29.14 15.07 0.76
CA HIS A 54 27.83 14.45 0.99
C HIS A 54 26.95 15.23 1.99
N HIS A 55 27.55 15.90 2.98
CA HIS A 55 26.80 16.66 3.99
C HIS A 55 25.98 17.81 3.39
N LEU A 56 26.55 18.55 2.44
CA LEU A 56 25.82 19.60 1.71
C LEU A 56 24.57 19.03 1.02
N TYR A 57 24.72 17.92 0.29
CA TYR A 57 23.62 17.34 -0.47
C TYR A 57 22.60 16.62 0.41
N ALA A 58 23.01 16.07 1.56
CA ALA A 58 22.09 15.59 2.57
C ALA A 58 21.20 16.71 3.13
N ARG A 59 21.77 17.91 3.37
CA ARG A 59 20.98 19.10 3.76
C ARG A 59 20.02 19.55 2.66
N ILE A 60 20.47 19.54 1.39
CA ILE A 60 19.60 19.84 0.24
C ILE A 60 18.48 18.80 0.12
N PHE A 61 18.76 17.51 0.35
CA PHE A 61 17.77 16.45 0.36
C PHE A 61 16.69 16.71 1.41
N ALA A 62 17.09 16.96 2.67
CA ALA A 62 16.15 17.23 3.76
C ALA A 62 15.32 18.52 3.52
N HIS A 63 15.85 19.48 2.76
CA HIS A 63 15.08 20.64 2.33
C HIS A 63 13.99 20.23 1.32
N LYS A 64 14.35 19.47 0.28
CA LYS A 64 13.51 19.18 -0.89
C LYS A 64 12.55 18.00 -0.74
N PHE A 65 12.87 17.03 0.12
CA PHE A 65 12.13 15.79 0.31
C PHE A 65 11.78 15.57 1.78
N ASP A 66 10.77 14.73 2.00
CA ASP A 66 10.32 14.31 3.33
C ASP A 66 11.31 13.27 3.91
N THR A 67 11.47 13.27 5.25
CA THR A 67 12.54 12.49 5.93
C THR A 67 12.08 11.77 7.18
N ALA A 68 10.87 12.03 7.71
CA ALA A 68 10.45 11.40 8.96
C ALA A 68 10.16 9.91 8.75
N ALA A 69 9.46 9.54 7.68
CA ALA A 69 9.19 8.14 7.33
C ALA A 69 10.47 7.30 7.18
N PRO A 70 11.46 7.69 6.35
CA PRO A 70 12.71 6.93 6.27
C PRO A 70 13.49 6.96 7.60
N ARG A 71 13.48 8.06 8.36
CA ARG A 71 14.12 8.11 9.68
C ARG A 71 13.51 7.09 10.65
N ALA A 72 12.19 6.96 10.66
CA ALA A 72 11.49 5.98 11.49
C ALA A 72 11.81 4.53 11.08
N ARG A 73 12.01 4.27 9.78
CA ARG A 73 12.23 2.91 9.24
C ARG A 73 13.68 2.43 9.33
N PHE A 74 14.63 3.32 9.07
CA PHE A 74 16.05 2.99 8.96
C PHE A 74 16.87 3.47 10.17
N GLY A 75 16.37 4.44 10.94
CA GLY A 75 17.11 5.11 12.00
C GLY A 75 18.15 6.10 11.46
N ASP A 76 18.57 7.04 12.32
CA ASP A 76 19.54 8.08 11.94
C ASP A 76 20.94 7.50 11.62
N PHE A 77 21.27 6.31 12.15
CA PHE A 77 22.55 5.66 11.90
C PHE A 77 22.72 5.20 10.45
N ASN A 78 21.65 4.64 9.85
CA ASN A 78 21.69 4.15 8.47
C ASN A 78 21.44 5.28 7.45
N LEU A 79 20.73 6.35 7.84
CA LEU A 79 20.54 7.55 7.00
C LEU A 79 21.75 8.48 6.99
N THR A 80 22.90 7.94 6.60
CA THR A 80 24.14 8.70 6.47
C THR A 80 24.03 9.84 5.45
N ALA A 81 24.92 10.83 5.56
CA ALA A 81 24.98 11.92 4.58
C ALA A 81 25.18 11.40 3.14
N TYR A 82 25.96 10.32 2.98
CA TYR A 82 26.15 9.64 1.70
C TYR A 82 24.82 9.06 1.17
N ALA A 83 24.08 8.34 2.01
CA ALA A 83 22.80 7.74 1.64
C ALA A 83 21.78 8.78 1.17
N LEU A 84 21.66 9.91 1.89
CA LEU A 84 20.75 10.99 1.53
C LEU A 84 21.20 11.73 0.25
N ALA A 85 22.50 11.91 0.05
CA ALA A 85 23.04 12.50 -1.18
C ALA A 85 22.80 11.59 -2.41
N ASP A 86 22.96 10.27 -2.26
CA ASP A 86 22.67 9.32 -3.33
C ASP A 86 21.16 9.30 -3.69
N GLU A 87 20.29 9.33 -2.67
CA GLU A 87 18.84 9.44 -2.87
C GLU A 87 18.45 10.75 -3.56
N LEU A 88 19.08 11.89 -3.20
CA LEU A 88 18.86 13.15 -3.91
C LEU A 88 19.14 12.99 -5.41
N ARG A 89 20.28 12.38 -5.76
CA ARG A 89 20.66 12.13 -7.15
C ARG A 89 19.66 11.21 -7.85
N ARG A 90 19.28 10.10 -7.23
CA ARG A 90 18.34 9.10 -7.78
C ARG A 90 16.96 9.73 -8.01
N ARG A 91 16.37 10.36 -6.99
CA ARG A 91 15.03 10.98 -7.07
C ARG A 91 15.00 12.10 -8.10
N CYS A 92 16.01 12.97 -8.15
CA CYS A 92 16.09 14.02 -9.16
C CYS A 92 16.25 13.49 -10.59
N SER A 93 16.92 12.36 -10.79
CA SER A 93 16.98 11.70 -12.10
C SER A 93 15.63 11.14 -12.52
N VAL A 94 14.92 10.45 -11.62
CA VAL A 94 13.55 9.96 -11.85
C VAL A 94 12.60 11.11 -12.18
N LEU A 95 12.61 12.18 -11.38
CA LEU A 95 11.76 13.35 -11.58
C LEU A 95 12.00 14.02 -12.94
N ARG A 96 13.25 14.12 -13.40
CA ARG A 96 13.57 14.65 -14.74
C ARG A 96 13.02 13.76 -15.86
N ARG A 97 13.11 12.43 -15.71
CA ARG A 97 12.55 11.48 -16.69
C ARG A 97 11.02 11.60 -16.76
N LEU A 98 10.36 11.64 -15.60
CA LEU A 98 8.91 11.83 -15.47
C LEU A 98 8.44 13.13 -16.13
N CYS A 99 9.09 14.26 -15.79
CA CYS A 99 8.76 15.58 -16.33
C CYS A 99 8.83 15.61 -17.87
N ARG A 100 9.74 14.82 -18.46
CA ARG A 100 9.92 14.71 -19.92
C ARG A 100 9.04 13.65 -20.57
N ARG A 101 8.08 13.05 -19.86
CA ARG A 101 7.19 11.99 -20.38
C ARG A 101 7.94 10.73 -20.84
N ARG A 102 9.18 10.51 -20.39
CA ARG A 102 9.95 9.32 -20.82
C ARG A 102 9.29 8.06 -20.30
N ASP A 103 9.26 7.01 -21.12
CA ASP A 103 8.71 5.70 -20.78
C ASP A 103 7.19 5.63 -20.50
N SER A 104 6.44 6.74 -20.59
CA SER A 104 4.98 6.73 -20.40
C SER A 104 4.26 5.93 -21.51
N THR A 105 4.79 5.99 -22.73
CA THR A 105 4.32 5.24 -23.90
C THR A 105 5.42 4.40 -24.54
N THR A 106 5.02 3.39 -25.30
CA THR A 106 5.95 2.52 -26.06
C THR A 106 6.79 3.31 -27.07
N HIS A 107 6.25 4.40 -27.63
CA HIS A 107 6.98 5.32 -28.50
C HIS A 107 8.01 6.16 -27.73
N ALA A 108 7.62 6.73 -26.59
CA ALA A 108 8.52 7.50 -25.74
C ALA A 108 9.73 6.68 -25.26
N ARG A 109 9.53 5.37 -25.03
CA ARG A 109 10.60 4.43 -24.67
C ARG A 109 11.60 4.17 -25.81
N ARG A 110 11.15 4.18 -27.07
CA ARG A 110 12.01 3.94 -28.25
C ARG A 110 12.78 5.17 -28.70
N ALA A 111 12.28 6.37 -28.41
CA ALA A 111 12.93 7.64 -28.75
C ALA A 111 14.18 7.91 -27.89
N ASP A 112 14.40 7.16 -26.81
CA ASP A 112 15.56 7.32 -25.93
C ASP A 112 16.79 6.59 -26.50
N GLY A 113 17.54 7.29 -27.35
CA GLY A 113 18.86 6.86 -27.83
C GLY A 113 20.01 7.16 -26.84
N THR A 114 19.71 7.58 -25.61
CA THR A 114 20.72 7.92 -24.60
C THR A 114 21.06 6.74 -23.68
N GLU A 115 22.32 6.65 -23.23
CA GLU A 115 22.85 5.57 -22.38
C GLU A 115 22.25 5.51 -20.96
N ASP A 116 21.39 6.45 -20.57
CA ASP A 116 20.73 6.50 -19.25
C ASP A 116 19.62 5.44 -19.15
N LYS A 117 20.03 4.17 -19.00
CA LYS A 117 19.19 2.97 -18.94
C LYS A 117 18.67 2.73 -17.52
N MET A 118 17.80 3.60 -17.01
CA MET A 118 17.02 3.27 -15.81
C MET A 118 15.88 2.32 -16.20
N ALA A 119 15.72 1.20 -15.48
CA ALA A 119 14.61 0.30 -15.71
C ALA A 119 13.28 0.96 -15.29
N LEU A 120 12.21 0.73 -16.06
CA LEU A 120 10.88 1.28 -15.78
C LEU A 120 10.38 0.91 -14.38
N GLN A 121 10.71 -0.31 -13.92
CA GLN A 121 10.40 -0.77 -12.57
C GLN A 121 11.04 0.11 -11.48
N ASP A 122 12.32 0.50 -11.63
CA ASP A 122 13.04 1.32 -10.64
C ASP A 122 12.49 2.74 -10.59
N MET A 123 12.11 3.26 -11.76
CA MET A 123 11.48 4.57 -11.89
C MET A 123 10.11 4.62 -11.20
N LEU A 124 9.26 3.63 -11.47
CA LEU A 124 7.94 3.50 -10.83
C LEU A 124 8.05 3.18 -9.34
N PHE A 125 9.02 2.38 -8.94
CA PHE A 125 9.28 2.08 -7.53
C PHE A 125 9.72 3.34 -6.78
N THR A 126 10.62 4.14 -7.36
CA THR A 126 11.02 5.42 -6.75
C THR A 126 9.81 6.37 -6.59
N ALA A 127 8.90 6.41 -7.57
CA ALA A 127 7.66 7.19 -7.46
C ALA A 127 6.72 6.64 -6.38
N TYR A 128 6.61 5.32 -6.26
CA TYR A 128 5.86 4.66 -5.19
C TYR A 128 6.44 5.00 -3.80
N ILE A 129 7.76 4.90 -3.62
CA ILE A 129 8.44 5.24 -2.36
C ILE A 129 8.23 6.71 -1.98
N LEU A 130 8.36 7.63 -2.94
CA LEU A 130 8.07 9.05 -2.72
C LEU A 130 6.64 9.27 -2.16
N LEU A 131 5.65 8.48 -2.60
CA LEU A 131 4.27 8.58 -2.11
C LEU A 131 4.06 7.91 -0.74
N VAL A 132 4.71 6.77 -0.50
CA VAL A 132 4.66 6.05 0.78
C VAL A 132 5.41 6.78 1.91
N GLU A 133 6.39 7.62 1.56
CA GLU A 133 7.11 8.49 2.49
C GLU A 133 6.56 9.92 2.54
N ASN A 134 5.43 10.20 1.88
CA ASN A 134 4.98 11.56 1.69
C ASN A 134 4.42 12.20 2.96
N GLU A 135 5.02 13.31 3.36
CA GLU A 135 4.52 14.23 4.40
C GLU A 135 4.06 15.57 3.79
N GLY A 136 4.26 15.73 2.48
CA GLY A 136 3.78 16.85 1.69
C GLY A 136 4.78 17.28 0.63
N LYS A 137 6.08 17.18 0.89
CA LYS A 137 7.11 17.59 -0.08
C LYS A 137 7.20 16.61 -1.24
N ASN A 138 7.22 15.31 -0.97
CA ASN A 138 7.46 14.28 -1.97
C ASN A 138 6.37 14.26 -3.06
N LYS A 139 5.10 14.36 -2.68
CA LYS A 139 3.96 14.44 -3.62
C LYS A 139 4.06 15.69 -4.48
N ARG A 140 4.44 16.84 -3.91
CA ARG A 140 4.64 18.08 -4.69
C ARG A 140 5.78 17.93 -5.69
N GLN A 141 6.90 17.33 -5.31
CA GLN A 141 7.99 17.01 -6.24
C GLN A 141 7.50 16.15 -7.41
N LEU A 142 6.77 15.07 -7.13
CA LEU A 142 6.23 14.16 -8.16
C LEU A 142 5.21 14.82 -9.08
N VAL A 143 4.27 15.58 -8.52
CA VAL A 143 3.12 16.11 -9.26
C VAL A 143 3.48 17.42 -9.95
N GLU A 144 4.00 18.41 -9.22
CA GLU A 144 4.23 19.77 -9.75
C GLU A 144 5.44 19.79 -10.70
N TYR A 145 6.56 19.16 -10.30
CA TYR A 145 7.75 19.09 -11.16
C TYR A 145 7.72 17.85 -12.05
N GLY A 146 7.51 16.66 -11.47
CA GLY A 146 7.57 15.40 -12.18
C GLY A 146 6.43 15.17 -13.18
N ARG A 147 5.32 15.93 -13.13
CA ARG A 147 4.13 15.72 -13.99
C ARG A 147 3.61 14.28 -13.90
N MET A 148 3.66 13.69 -12.71
CA MET A 148 3.35 12.27 -12.49
C MET A 148 1.89 11.94 -12.80
N ARG A 149 0.94 12.87 -12.55
CA ARG A 149 -0.49 12.67 -12.83
C ARG A 149 -0.72 12.42 -14.31
N GLU A 150 -0.13 13.25 -15.15
CA GLU A 150 -0.24 13.06 -16.59
C GLU A 150 0.50 11.78 -16.97
N TRP A 151 1.66 11.49 -16.34
CA TRP A 151 2.54 10.40 -16.79
C TRP A 151 1.85 9.07 -16.59
N ILE A 152 1.22 8.92 -15.41
CA ILE A 152 0.51 7.70 -15.06
C ILE A 152 -0.79 7.55 -15.85
N ASN A 153 -1.42 8.65 -16.26
CA ASN A 153 -2.56 8.63 -17.17
C ASN A 153 -2.17 8.11 -18.56
N GLU A 154 -1.08 8.60 -19.15
CA GLU A 154 -0.56 8.07 -20.42
C GLU A 154 -0.17 6.60 -20.28
N PHE A 155 0.53 6.23 -19.19
CA PHE A 155 0.95 4.86 -18.93
C PHE A 155 -0.22 3.88 -19.00
N TRP A 156 -1.37 4.21 -18.38
CA TRP A 156 -2.54 3.33 -18.32
C TRP A 156 -3.53 3.47 -19.47
N PHE A 157 -3.80 4.70 -19.89
CA PHE A 157 -4.99 5.03 -20.69
C PHE A 157 -4.68 5.62 -22.07
N ASP A 158 -3.40 5.73 -22.43
CA ASP A 158 -3.02 5.97 -23.83
C ASP A 158 -3.08 4.63 -24.61
N PRO A 159 -3.57 4.61 -25.87
CA PRO A 159 -3.55 3.41 -26.71
C PRO A 159 -2.16 2.77 -26.90
N HIS A 160 -1.11 3.57 -26.78
CA HIS A 160 0.29 3.16 -26.82
C HIS A 160 0.97 3.24 -25.44
N GLY A 161 0.20 3.38 -24.36
CA GLY A 161 0.66 3.44 -22.99
C GLY A 161 1.53 2.24 -22.62
N SER A 162 2.58 2.48 -21.84
CA SER A 162 3.58 1.45 -21.52
C SER A 162 3.04 0.34 -20.59
N SER A 163 1.86 0.52 -19.98
CA SER A 163 1.14 -0.56 -19.29
C SER A 163 0.66 -1.66 -20.24
N LEU A 164 0.52 -1.32 -21.53
CA LEU A 164 -0.10 -2.13 -22.58
C LEU A 164 -1.56 -2.54 -22.29
N ALA A 165 -2.24 -1.91 -21.32
CA ALA A 165 -3.58 -2.33 -20.90
C ALA A 165 -4.61 -2.22 -22.03
N ILE A 166 -4.72 -1.05 -22.67
CA ILE A 166 -5.63 -0.84 -23.81
C ILE A 166 -5.27 -1.76 -24.98
N TYR A 167 -3.98 -1.87 -25.32
CA TYR A 167 -3.52 -2.74 -26.39
C TYR A 167 -3.96 -4.19 -26.19
N ASN A 168 -3.71 -4.77 -25.00
CA ASN A 168 -4.08 -6.15 -24.71
C ASN A 168 -5.61 -6.35 -24.78
N ILE A 169 -6.38 -5.44 -24.19
CA ILE A 169 -7.85 -5.53 -24.21
C ILE A 169 -8.40 -5.52 -25.64
N ARG A 170 -7.87 -4.66 -26.52
CA ARG A 170 -8.28 -4.58 -27.93
C ARG A 170 -8.03 -5.87 -28.71
N ILE A 171 -6.96 -6.60 -28.38
CA ILE A 171 -6.67 -7.91 -29.00
C ILE A 171 -7.31 -9.09 -28.25
N GLY A 172 -8.24 -8.81 -27.33
CA GLY A 172 -8.97 -9.83 -26.57
C GLY A 172 -8.18 -10.47 -25.43
N GLN A 173 -7.02 -9.91 -25.06
CA GLN A 173 -6.17 -10.38 -23.97
C GLN A 173 -6.36 -9.54 -22.70
N TRP A 174 -6.06 -10.16 -21.55
CA TRP A 174 -6.12 -9.48 -20.26
C TRP A 174 -4.95 -8.50 -20.08
N PRO A 175 -5.14 -7.37 -19.38
CA PRO A 175 -4.02 -6.51 -18.98
C PRO A 175 -2.93 -7.30 -18.27
N LEU A 176 -1.68 -6.88 -18.48
CA LEU A 176 -0.52 -7.57 -17.92
C LEU A 176 -0.44 -7.36 -16.40
N ASN A 177 -0.11 -8.44 -15.68
CA ASN A 177 0.11 -8.42 -14.23
C ASN A 177 1.61 -8.51 -13.92
N ARG A 178 2.37 -7.46 -14.24
CA ARG A 178 3.81 -7.34 -13.97
C ARG A 178 4.09 -6.38 -12.81
N ILE A 179 5.33 -6.35 -12.34
CA ILE A 179 5.80 -5.46 -11.27
C ILE A 179 5.52 -3.98 -11.62
N GLU A 180 5.79 -3.57 -12.86
CA GLU A 180 5.56 -2.19 -13.32
C GLU A 180 4.07 -1.85 -13.35
N ASN A 181 3.21 -2.80 -13.75
CA ASN A 181 1.76 -2.62 -13.71
C ASN A 181 1.27 -2.50 -12.26
N ALA A 182 1.75 -3.35 -11.34
CA ALA A 182 1.36 -3.25 -9.93
C ALA A 182 1.75 -1.90 -9.33
N LEU A 183 3.01 -1.49 -9.46
CA LEU A 183 3.50 -0.18 -9.00
C LEU A 183 2.74 0.97 -9.66
N GLY A 184 2.52 0.89 -10.98
CA GLY A 184 1.77 1.90 -11.71
C GLY A 184 0.32 2.05 -11.24
N MET A 185 -0.35 0.97 -10.84
CA MET A 185 -1.72 1.05 -10.32
C MET A 185 -1.76 1.64 -8.90
N TRP A 186 -0.76 1.33 -8.07
CA TRP A 186 -0.61 1.98 -6.76
C TRP A 186 -0.36 3.48 -6.88
N VAL A 187 0.56 3.89 -7.74
CA VAL A 187 0.80 5.32 -7.99
C VAL A 187 -0.45 6.00 -8.54
N PHE A 188 -1.18 5.32 -9.43
CA PHE A 188 -2.47 5.82 -9.91
C PHE A 188 -3.47 6.03 -8.77
N TRP A 189 -3.63 5.05 -7.88
CA TRP A 189 -4.53 5.16 -6.72
C TRP A 189 -4.16 6.33 -5.79
N PHE A 190 -2.89 6.46 -5.42
CA PHE A 190 -2.42 7.57 -4.57
C PHE A 190 -2.68 8.95 -5.17
N LEU A 191 -2.60 9.06 -6.49
CA LEU A 191 -2.79 10.31 -7.22
C LEU A 191 -4.18 10.45 -7.81
N LEU A 192 -5.10 9.52 -7.56
CA LEU A 192 -6.43 9.52 -8.15
C LEU A 192 -7.19 10.78 -7.73
N ASP A 193 -7.54 11.60 -8.72
CA ASP A 193 -8.49 12.69 -8.59
C ASP A 193 -9.74 12.30 -9.38
N THR A 194 -10.85 12.09 -8.67
CA THR A 194 -12.08 11.57 -9.26
C THR A 194 -12.79 12.59 -10.16
N SER A 195 -12.51 13.89 -9.99
CA SER A 195 -13.13 14.98 -10.75
C SER A 195 -12.66 15.01 -12.22
N GLY A 196 -11.43 14.58 -12.48
CA GLY A 196 -10.82 14.53 -13.81
C GLY A 196 -11.38 13.44 -14.73
N TYR A 197 -12.22 12.55 -14.21
CA TYR A 197 -12.87 11.50 -14.99
C TYR A 197 -14.36 11.82 -15.06
N SER A 198 -15.00 11.79 -16.22
CA SER A 198 -16.46 11.85 -16.33
C SER A 198 -17.00 10.43 -16.43
N VAL A 199 -18.15 10.12 -15.78
CA VAL A 199 -18.80 8.80 -15.91
C VAL A 199 -19.67 8.74 -17.17
N GLY A 200 -20.13 9.90 -17.66
CA GLY A 200 -21.17 10.01 -18.69
C GLY A 200 -20.77 9.70 -20.14
N ASN A 201 -19.50 9.42 -20.43
CA ASN A 201 -19.02 9.05 -21.77
C ASN A 201 -18.25 7.71 -21.81
N ASN A 202 -18.32 6.90 -20.74
CA ASN A 202 -17.42 5.76 -20.52
C ASN A 202 -17.87 4.40 -21.09
N ASP A 203 -18.81 4.36 -22.03
CA ASP A 203 -19.22 3.10 -22.67
C ASP A 203 -18.15 2.51 -23.61
N SER A 204 -17.11 3.30 -23.93
CA SER A 204 -15.95 2.76 -24.65
C SER A 204 -15.21 1.74 -23.78
N ILE A 205 -14.84 0.61 -24.38
CA ILE A 205 -13.99 -0.42 -23.78
C ILE A 205 -12.61 0.12 -23.39
N ASP A 206 -12.19 1.21 -24.01
CA ASP A 206 -10.90 1.88 -23.77
C ASP A 206 -11.00 2.98 -22.70
N SER A 207 -12.19 3.26 -22.16
CA SER A 207 -12.36 4.30 -21.14
C SER A 207 -11.61 3.93 -19.84
N PRO A 208 -11.06 4.90 -19.09
CA PRO A 208 -10.35 4.60 -17.85
C PRO A 208 -11.16 3.72 -16.87
N VAL A 209 -12.46 3.98 -16.75
CA VAL A 209 -13.36 3.17 -15.91
C VAL A 209 -13.49 1.74 -16.44
N SER A 210 -13.62 1.55 -17.76
CA SER A 210 -13.67 0.22 -18.38
C SER A 210 -12.37 -0.56 -18.20
N ILE A 211 -11.21 0.09 -18.30
CA ILE A 211 -9.90 -0.52 -18.07
C ILE A 211 -9.76 -0.95 -16.60
N LEU A 212 -10.08 -0.07 -15.66
CA LEU A 212 -10.07 -0.36 -14.23
C LEU A 212 -11.06 -1.47 -13.86
N LYS A 213 -12.26 -1.47 -14.47
CA LYS A 213 -13.29 -2.48 -14.29
C LYS A 213 -12.80 -3.88 -14.65
N ALA A 214 -12.08 -4.02 -15.78
CA ALA A 214 -11.50 -5.31 -16.17
C ALA A 214 -10.54 -5.83 -15.10
N MET A 215 -9.63 -4.98 -14.60
CA MET A 215 -8.67 -5.38 -13.57
C MET A 215 -9.30 -5.66 -12.20
N ALA A 216 -10.28 -4.85 -11.80
CA ALA A 216 -10.98 -5.01 -10.53
C ALA A 216 -11.78 -6.33 -10.48
N LEU A 217 -12.61 -6.57 -11.51
CA LEU A 217 -13.53 -7.71 -11.58
C LEU A 217 -12.89 -9.00 -12.13
N GLY A 218 -11.71 -8.91 -12.75
CA GLY A 218 -10.96 -10.04 -13.33
C GLY A 218 -10.30 -10.95 -12.28
N ALA A 219 -11.08 -11.53 -11.36
CA ALA A 219 -10.53 -12.18 -10.17
C ALA A 219 -9.61 -13.38 -10.45
N HIS A 220 -9.95 -14.15 -11.47
CA HIS A 220 -9.15 -15.27 -11.98
C HIS A 220 -7.79 -14.86 -12.60
N LYS A 221 -7.54 -13.56 -12.85
CA LYS A 221 -6.27 -13.05 -13.40
C LYS A 221 -5.48 -12.21 -12.42
N PHE A 222 -6.16 -11.43 -11.58
CA PHE A 222 -5.52 -10.49 -10.68
C PHE A 222 -5.73 -10.92 -9.24
N PRO A 223 -4.76 -11.61 -8.61
CA PRO A 223 -4.86 -12.03 -7.22
C PRO A 223 -4.83 -10.83 -6.28
N LEU A 224 -5.49 -10.94 -5.12
CA LEU A 224 -5.43 -9.93 -4.05
C LEU A 224 -4.08 -9.94 -3.34
N THR A 225 -3.49 -11.12 -3.16
CA THR A 225 -2.31 -11.38 -2.35
C THR A 225 -1.19 -11.99 -3.19
N SER A 226 0.07 -11.73 -2.83
CA SER A 226 1.22 -12.32 -3.52
C SER A 226 1.44 -13.80 -3.16
N THR A 227 0.96 -14.22 -2.00
CA THR A 227 0.93 -15.62 -1.53
C THR A 227 -0.45 -16.24 -1.78
N SER A 228 -0.57 -17.57 -1.63
CA SER A 228 -1.90 -18.20 -1.69
C SER A 228 -2.80 -17.62 -0.59
N TRP A 229 -4.02 -17.26 -0.95
CA TRP A 229 -5.03 -16.87 0.04
C TRP A 229 -5.63 -18.09 0.74
N THR A 230 -5.44 -19.33 0.25
CA THR A 230 -5.96 -20.53 0.92
C THR A 230 -5.12 -20.92 2.15
N GLU A 231 -3.92 -20.34 2.28
CA GLU A 231 -2.98 -20.62 3.37
C GLU A 231 -2.95 -19.44 4.37
N PHE A 232 -3.21 -19.72 5.65
CA PHE A 232 -3.04 -18.74 6.73
C PHE A 232 -1.56 -18.48 7.04
N GLU A 233 -0.70 -19.48 6.92
CA GLU A 233 0.74 -19.40 7.15
C GLU A 233 1.48 -19.81 5.85
N PRO A 234 1.48 -18.94 4.82
CA PRO A 234 2.00 -19.30 3.51
C PRO A 234 3.53 -19.43 3.50
N LYS A 235 4.05 -20.34 2.68
CA LYS A 235 5.50 -20.44 2.44
C LYS A 235 5.97 -19.31 1.53
N LEU A 236 6.90 -18.48 2.01
CA LEU A 236 7.34 -17.25 1.34
C LEU A 236 8.19 -17.46 0.06
N ASN A 237 8.68 -18.67 -0.20
CA ASN A 237 9.66 -18.96 -1.27
C ASN A 237 9.12 -18.84 -2.71
N ARG A 238 7.88 -18.37 -2.93
CA ARG A 238 7.21 -18.34 -4.25
C ARG A 238 6.81 -16.94 -4.71
N ILE A 239 7.25 -15.90 -4.01
CA ILE A 239 6.82 -14.54 -4.29
C ILE A 239 7.77 -13.88 -5.31
N PRO A 240 7.26 -13.27 -6.40
CA PRO A 240 8.09 -12.46 -7.28
C PRO A 240 8.69 -11.27 -6.53
N THR A 241 10.01 -11.18 -6.56
CA THR A 241 10.77 -10.10 -5.93
C THR A 241 11.66 -9.41 -6.95
N PHE A 242 12.07 -8.19 -6.62
CA PHE A 242 13.14 -7.50 -7.34
C PHE A 242 14.04 -6.79 -6.34
N THR A 243 15.30 -6.62 -6.72
CA THR A 243 16.30 -5.94 -5.90
C THR A 243 16.50 -4.53 -6.41
N THR A 244 16.53 -3.56 -5.50
CA THR A 244 16.93 -2.18 -5.82
C THR A 244 17.63 -1.55 -4.63
N THR A 245 18.38 -0.49 -4.90
CA THR A 245 19.08 0.28 -3.85
C THR A 245 18.18 1.41 -3.38
N LEU A 246 17.99 1.50 -2.06
CA LEU A 246 17.24 2.55 -1.40
C LEU A 246 18.07 3.02 -0.18
N TYR A 247 18.32 4.32 -0.07
CA TYR A 247 19.18 4.88 1.00
C TYR A 247 20.55 4.18 1.11
N SER A 248 21.17 3.87 -0.03
CA SER A 248 22.45 3.13 -0.13
C SER A 248 22.44 1.68 0.40
N GLU A 249 21.27 1.14 0.76
CA GLU A 249 21.08 -0.26 1.10
C GLU A 249 20.45 -1.02 -0.07
N THR A 250 20.98 -2.18 -0.38
CA THR A 250 20.41 -3.08 -1.39
C THR A 250 19.37 -3.96 -0.72
N MET A 251 18.11 -3.81 -1.13
CA MET A 251 16.97 -4.49 -0.51
C MET A 251 16.13 -5.24 -1.55
N GLU A 252 15.45 -6.27 -1.08
CA GLU A 252 14.51 -7.07 -1.86
C GLU A 252 13.07 -6.62 -1.59
N PHE A 253 12.34 -6.34 -2.65
CA PHE A 253 10.96 -5.84 -2.57
C PHE A 253 9.99 -6.70 -3.38
N THR A 254 8.77 -6.78 -2.88
CA THR A 254 7.60 -7.28 -3.62
C THR A 254 6.54 -6.19 -3.61
N PRO A 255 6.19 -5.59 -4.75
CA PRO A 255 5.09 -4.62 -4.75
C PRO A 255 3.78 -5.32 -4.38
N PRO A 256 2.87 -4.68 -3.63
CA PRO A 256 1.60 -5.29 -3.31
C PRO A 256 0.80 -5.48 -4.62
N PRO A 257 -0.01 -6.55 -4.75
CA PRO A 257 -0.65 -6.87 -6.02
C PRO A 257 -1.52 -5.74 -6.58
N LEU A 258 -1.62 -5.70 -7.92
CA LEU A 258 -2.39 -4.72 -8.67
C LEU A 258 -3.89 -4.68 -8.31
N ALA A 259 -4.45 -5.80 -7.87
CA ALA A 259 -5.90 -5.95 -7.73
C ALA A 259 -6.51 -4.94 -6.75
N THR A 260 -5.92 -4.77 -5.56
CA THR A 260 -6.46 -3.88 -4.52
C THR A 260 -6.54 -2.40 -4.96
N PRO A 261 -5.46 -1.76 -5.46
CA PRO A 261 -5.55 -0.38 -5.94
C PRO A 261 -6.43 -0.24 -7.20
N ALA A 262 -6.54 -1.27 -8.04
CA ALA A 262 -7.48 -1.27 -9.17
C ALA A 262 -8.94 -1.31 -8.69
N ILE A 263 -9.25 -2.13 -7.69
CA ILE A 263 -10.57 -2.19 -7.04
C ILE A 263 -10.90 -0.84 -6.43
N LEU A 264 -10.02 -0.29 -5.60
CA LEU A 264 -10.20 1.02 -4.97
C LEU A 264 -10.49 2.12 -6.00
N SER A 265 -9.66 2.18 -7.03
CA SER A 265 -9.81 3.16 -8.12
C SER A 265 -11.12 2.99 -8.90
N PHE A 266 -11.48 1.76 -9.26
CA PHE A 266 -12.74 1.47 -9.94
C PHE A 266 -13.94 1.89 -9.10
N LEU A 267 -13.97 1.48 -7.81
CA LEU A 267 -15.07 1.77 -6.90
C LEU A 267 -15.21 3.28 -6.65
N ALA A 268 -14.10 4.01 -6.50
CA ALA A 268 -14.12 5.47 -6.32
C ALA A 268 -14.73 6.16 -7.55
N LEU A 269 -14.36 5.74 -8.76
CA LEU A 269 -14.87 6.35 -9.99
C LEU A 269 -16.35 6.05 -10.28
N ILE A 270 -16.89 4.91 -9.82
CA ILE A 270 -18.33 4.61 -9.94
C ILE A 270 -19.16 5.15 -8.76
N ASN A 271 -18.53 5.68 -7.72
CA ASN A 271 -19.19 6.20 -6.51
C ASN A 271 -18.79 7.64 -6.14
N LYS A 272 -18.50 8.47 -7.14
CA LYS A 272 -18.02 9.86 -6.98
C LYS A 272 -18.82 10.71 -6.00
N LYS A 273 -20.15 10.54 -5.97
CA LYS A 273 -21.03 11.35 -5.10
C LYS A 273 -20.78 11.17 -3.61
N ARG A 274 -20.22 10.02 -3.19
CA ARG A 274 -20.00 9.70 -1.78
C ARG A 274 -18.53 9.65 -1.39
N CYS A 275 -17.60 9.72 -2.36
CA CYS A 275 -16.16 9.57 -2.11
C CYS A 275 -15.81 8.30 -1.28
N ILE A 276 -16.50 7.19 -1.56
CA ILE A 276 -16.22 5.88 -0.95
C ILE A 276 -15.87 4.89 -2.07
N PRO A 277 -14.72 4.20 -2.02
CA PRO A 277 -13.60 4.44 -1.10
C PRO A 277 -13.03 5.85 -1.26
N LEU A 278 -12.44 6.38 -0.18
CA LEU A 278 -11.84 7.70 -0.11
C LEU A 278 -10.46 7.70 -0.79
N PRO A 279 -10.29 8.37 -1.94
CA PRO A 279 -8.98 8.47 -2.58
C PRO A 279 -8.00 9.28 -1.71
N PRO A 280 -6.70 8.94 -1.70
CA PRO A 280 -5.69 9.69 -0.94
C PRO A 280 -5.55 11.17 -1.33
N SER A 281 -5.93 11.54 -2.56
CA SER A 281 -5.93 12.96 -2.97
C SER A 281 -7.06 13.77 -2.36
N ASP A 282 -8.15 13.12 -1.93
CA ASP A 282 -9.33 13.75 -1.32
C ASP A 282 -9.34 13.59 0.21
N ALA A 283 -8.37 12.84 0.75
CA ALA A 283 -8.26 12.58 2.18
C ALA A 283 -7.69 13.80 2.94
N PRO A 284 -8.19 14.07 4.17
CA PRO A 284 -7.61 15.08 5.04
C PRO A 284 -6.19 14.66 5.46
N LEU A 285 -5.35 15.63 5.80
CA LEU A 285 -4.04 15.34 6.38
C LEU A 285 -4.23 14.66 7.73
N PRO A 286 -3.64 13.46 7.95
CA PRO A 286 -3.67 12.81 9.25
C PRO A 286 -2.73 13.54 10.23
N GLU A 287 -2.89 13.26 11.52
CA GLU A 287 -2.05 13.85 12.57
C GLU A 287 -0.56 13.47 12.40
N TYR A 288 -0.29 12.23 11.98
CA TYR A 288 1.04 11.70 11.70
C TYR A 288 1.17 11.24 10.23
N PRO A 289 1.36 12.16 9.26
CA PRO A 289 1.41 11.83 7.83
C PRO A 289 2.45 10.79 7.46
N PHE A 290 3.60 10.79 8.12
CA PHE A 290 4.69 9.85 7.84
C PHE A 290 4.33 8.39 8.16
N GLN A 291 3.31 8.15 9.00
CA GLN A 291 2.85 6.80 9.37
C GLN A 291 1.67 6.30 8.52
N GLU A 292 1.05 7.15 7.68
CA GLU A 292 -0.19 6.80 6.96
C GLU A 292 -0.04 5.55 6.10
N TRP A 293 1.15 5.32 5.53
CA TRP A 293 1.43 4.26 4.57
C TRP A 293 2.41 3.20 5.09
N ASP A 294 2.68 3.16 6.39
CA ASP A 294 3.63 2.18 6.96
C ASP A 294 3.18 0.73 6.76
N SER A 295 1.87 0.48 6.81
CA SER A 295 1.29 -0.83 6.48
C SER A 295 1.60 -1.26 5.04
N GLU A 296 1.65 -0.31 4.09
CA GLU A 296 2.01 -0.61 2.70
C GLU A 296 3.51 -0.85 2.54
N TRP A 297 4.31 -0.05 3.23
CA TRP A 297 5.76 -0.26 3.30
C TRP A 297 6.09 -1.65 3.82
N GLY A 298 5.51 -2.06 4.95
CA GLY A 298 5.78 -3.36 5.56
C GLY A 298 5.30 -4.54 4.72
N ARG A 299 4.24 -4.36 3.91
CA ARG A 299 3.84 -5.34 2.88
C ARG A 299 4.84 -5.46 1.73
N CYS A 300 5.58 -4.39 1.43
CA CYS A 300 6.55 -4.37 0.32
C CYS A 300 7.90 -5.01 0.68
N THR A 301 8.32 -4.87 1.93
CA THR A 301 9.61 -5.38 2.40
C THR A 301 9.48 -6.88 2.68
N ALA A 302 10.03 -7.72 1.80
CA ALA A 302 9.97 -9.17 1.97
C ALA A 302 10.71 -9.58 3.25
N LYS A 303 9.98 -10.10 4.26
CA LYS A 303 10.57 -10.62 5.50
C LYS A 303 10.09 -12.06 5.75
N PRO A 304 11.00 -13.00 6.09
CA PRO A 304 10.64 -14.39 6.43
C PRO A 304 9.61 -14.51 7.56
N ILE A 305 9.69 -13.59 8.53
CA ILE A 305 8.73 -13.43 9.62
C ILE A 305 8.43 -11.93 9.65
N ASN A 306 7.21 -11.57 9.29
CA ASN A 306 6.74 -10.19 9.36
C ASN A 306 5.68 -10.11 10.46
N PRO A 307 5.97 -9.44 11.59
CA PRO A 307 4.96 -9.16 12.59
C PRO A 307 3.76 -8.47 11.94
N VAL A 308 2.54 -8.83 12.36
CA VAL A 308 1.31 -8.25 11.82
C VAL A 308 1.28 -6.73 11.92
N SER A 309 1.92 -6.17 12.95
CA SER A 309 2.06 -4.74 13.19
C SER A 309 2.79 -3.98 12.08
N ASN A 310 3.62 -4.65 11.28
CA ASN A 310 4.29 -4.03 10.14
C ASN A 310 3.35 -3.90 8.93
N CYS A 311 2.32 -4.73 8.83
CA CYS A 311 1.40 -4.76 7.70
C CYS A 311 0.00 -4.25 8.06
N LEU A 312 -0.30 -4.07 9.33
CA LEU A 312 -1.54 -3.54 9.84
C LEU A 312 -1.26 -2.83 11.16
N GLN A 313 -1.58 -1.55 11.25
CA GLN A 313 -1.52 -0.84 12.53
C GLN A 313 -2.57 -1.43 13.49
N PRO A 314 -2.18 -2.00 14.66
CA PRO A 314 -3.16 -2.54 15.60
C PRO A 314 -4.18 -1.48 16.03
N GLY A 315 -5.45 -1.85 16.04
CA GLY A 315 -6.59 -0.97 16.34
C GLY A 315 -7.20 -0.27 15.13
N SER A 316 -6.51 -0.29 13.98
CA SER A 316 -6.93 0.40 12.77
C SER A 316 -8.16 -0.20 12.08
N ILE A 317 -8.69 -1.35 12.54
CA ILE A 317 -9.94 -1.94 12.05
C ILE A 317 -11.14 -1.56 12.94
N GLU A 318 -10.91 -1.26 14.22
CA GLU A 318 -12.00 -0.96 15.15
C GLU A 318 -12.76 0.32 14.73
N GLY A 319 -14.09 0.23 14.71
CA GLY A 319 -14.96 1.37 14.41
C GLY A 319 -16.13 1.04 13.48
N VAL A 320 -16.77 2.11 12.99
CA VAL A 320 -17.89 2.03 12.06
C VAL A 320 -17.40 2.31 10.64
N TRP A 321 -17.76 1.43 9.73
CA TRP A 321 -17.36 1.46 8.33
C TRP A 321 -18.60 1.55 7.46
N GLU A 322 -18.54 2.37 6.42
CA GLU A 322 -19.59 2.47 5.40
C GLU A 322 -19.02 2.26 4.02
N GLY A 323 -19.82 1.66 3.15
CA GLY A 323 -19.43 1.44 1.77
C GLY A 323 -20.40 0.54 1.05
N PHE A 324 -19.88 -0.22 0.10
CA PHE A 324 -20.69 -1.05 -0.74
C PHE A 324 -19.90 -2.22 -1.30
N PHE A 325 -20.63 -3.20 -1.81
CA PHE A 325 -20.08 -4.25 -2.64
C PHE A 325 -20.75 -4.23 -4.01
N THR A 326 -20.02 -4.73 -5.00
CA THR A 326 -20.47 -4.88 -6.38
C THR A 326 -20.67 -6.35 -6.72
N TYR A 327 -21.55 -6.61 -7.68
CA TYR A 327 -21.80 -7.93 -8.23
C TYR A 327 -22.10 -7.82 -9.73
N THR A 328 -21.90 -8.89 -10.48
CA THR A 328 -22.16 -8.92 -11.93
C THR A 328 -23.23 -9.96 -12.24
N GLU A 329 -23.74 -9.97 -13.46
CA GLU A 329 -24.62 -11.06 -13.88
C GLU A 329 -23.88 -12.40 -13.84
N PHE A 330 -24.57 -13.44 -13.36
CA PHE A 330 -23.98 -14.76 -13.18
C PHE A 330 -23.48 -15.34 -14.50
N THR A 331 -24.20 -15.12 -15.60
CA THR A 331 -23.83 -15.56 -16.95
C THR A 331 -22.53 -14.92 -17.44
N ALA A 332 -22.36 -13.62 -17.22
CA ALA A 332 -21.14 -12.90 -17.57
C ALA A 332 -19.94 -13.39 -16.75
N TYR A 333 -20.14 -13.62 -15.45
CA TYR A 333 -19.07 -14.12 -14.59
C TYR A 333 -18.75 -15.60 -14.87
N ALA A 334 -19.75 -16.43 -15.19
CA ALA A 334 -19.50 -17.81 -15.63
C ALA A 334 -18.70 -17.84 -16.94
N ALA A 335 -19.03 -16.97 -17.90
CA ALA A 335 -18.25 -16.84 -19.13
C ALA A 335 -16.80 -16.42 -18.85
N LEU A 336 -16.58 -15.52 -17.88
CA LEU A 336 -15.25 -15.12 -17.41
C LEU A 336 -14.45 -16.34 -16.94
N LEU A 337 -15.03 -17.17 -16.07
CA LEU A 337 -14.40 -18.39 -15.57
C LEU A 337 -14.15 -19.42 -16.67
N ALA A 338 -14.99 -19.44 -17.71
CA ALA A 338 -14.82 -20.26 -18.91
C ALA A 338 -13.76 -19.71 -19.89
N GLY A 339 -13.04 -18.64 -19.54
CA GLY A 339 -11.94 -18.09 -20.33
C GLY A 339 -12.33 -16.98 -21.30
N ALA A 340 -13.48 -16.33 -21.10
CA ALA A 340 -13.87 -15.18 -21.92
C ALA A 340 -12.87 -14.01 -21.83
N SER A 341 -12.84 -13.21 -22.89
CA SER A 341 -12.00 -12.01 -22.98
C SER A 341 -12.55 -10.86 -22.12
N PRO A 342 -11.70 -9.88 -21.74
CA PRO A 342 -12.11 -8.74 -20.90
C PRO A 342 -13.36 -7.98 -21.36
N PRO A 343 -13.63 -7.78 -22.67
CA PRO A 343 -14.82 -7.08 -23.14
C PRO A 343 -16.15 -7.64 -22.59
N VAL A 344 -16.22 -8.94 -22.24
CA VAL A 344 -17.43 -9.53 -21.63
C VAL A 344 -17.74 -8.85 -20.30
N ILE A 345 -16.76 -8.76 -19.39
CA ILE A 345 -16.99 -8.11 -18.09
C ILE A 345 -17.11 -6.59 -18.23
N GLN A 346 -16.39 -5.98 -19.17
CA GLN A 346 -16.47 -4.53 -19.41
C GLN A 346 -17.88 -4.09 -19.85
N LYS A 347 -18.56 -4.88 -20.69
CA LYS A 347 -19.93 -4.62 -21.15
C LYS A 347 -21.01 -5.05 -20.16
N SER A 348 -20.65 -5.86 -19.16
CA SER A 348 -21.60 -6.39 -18.18
C SER A 348 -22.13 -5.31 -17.24
N VAL A 349 -23.40 -5.40 -16.86
CA VAL A 349 -23.95 -4.52 -15.82
C VAL A 349 -23.33 -4.87 -14.47
N VAL A 350 -22.95 -3.85 -13.71
CA VAL A 350 -22.42 -4.00 -12.35
C VAL A 350 -23.46 -3.50 -11.36
N GLY A 351 -24.09 -4.44 -10.66
CA GLY A 351 -24.96 -4.15 -9.54
C GLY A 351 -24.17 -3.68 -8.31
N ARG A 352 -24.82 -2.92 -7.44
CA ARG A 352 -24.20 -2.38 -6.21
C ARG A 352 -25.21 -2.33 -5.09
N HIS A 353 -24.80 -2.77 -3.90
CA HIS A 353 -25.55 -2.57 -2.66
C HIS A 353 -24.70 -1.95 -1.57
N GLN A 354 -25.29 -0.98 -0.87
CA GLN A 354 -24.68 -0.33 0.28
C GLN A 354 -24.64 -1.29 1.47
N GLN A 355 -23.64 -1.11 2.32
CA GLN A 355 -23.50 -1.81 3.57
C GLN A 355 -22.79 -0.96 4.62
N THR A 356 -23.07 -1.24 5.89
CA THR A 356 -22.43 -0.61 7.05
C THR A 356 -21.98 -1.71 7.99
N TRP A 357 -20.75 -1.63 8.48
CA TRP A 357 -20.17 -2.56 9.44
C TRP A 357 -19.78 -1.82 10.71
N LYS A 358 -19.98 -2.46 11.86
CA LYS A 358 -19.43 -2.04 13.14
C LYS A 358 -18.50 -3.14 13.61
N LEU A 359 -17.20 -2.90 13.43
CA LEU A 359 -16.14 -3.87 13.68
C LEU A 359 -15.46 -3.62 15.01
N ARG A 360 -15.00 -4.70 15.62
CA ARG A 360 -14.27 -4.74 16.89
C ARG A 360 -13.03 -5.59 16.69
N GLU A 361 -11.90 -5.06 17.12
CA GLU A 361 -10.59 -5.67 16.93
C GLU A 361 -10.09 -6.23 18.27
N HIS A 362 -9.65 -7.48 18.26
CA HIS A 362 -9.23 -8.21 19.45
C HIS A 362 -7.83 -8.77 19.24
N HIS A 363 -6.95 -8.55 20.21
CA HIS A 363 -5.53 -8.85 20.14
C HIS A 363 -5.19 -9.98 21.09
N LEU A 364 -4.49 -10.99 20.58
CA LEU A 364 -3.68 -11.86 21.41
C LEU A 364 -2.32 -11.20 21.58
N VAL A 365 -1.96 -10.91 22.82
CA VAL A 365 -0.75 -10.17 23.16
C VAL A 365 0.21 -11.02 23.97
N VAL A 366 1.50 -10.76 23.80
CA VAL A 366 2.57 -11.30 24.64
C VAL A 366 3.34 -10.13 25.23
N ASN A 367 3.58 -10.17 26.54
CA ASN A 367 4.44 -9.19 27.21
C ASN A 367 5.89 -9.52 26.88
N ASP A 368 6.68 -8.52 26.48
CA ASP A 368 8.11 -8.71 26.26
C ASP A 368 8.80 -9.06 27.62
N PRO A 369 9.50 -10.20 27.73
CA PRO A 369 10.18 -10.59 28.96
C PRO A 369 11.29 -9.64 29.41
N ALA A 370 11.75 -8.71 28.56
CA ALA A 370 12.81 -7.75 28.89
C ALA A 370 12.49 -6.81 30.07
N ASP A 371 11.20 -6.67 30.44
CA ASP A 371 10.73 -5.83 31.56
C ASP A 371 10.33 -6.65 32.81
N SER A 372 10.58 -7.96 32.83
CA SER A 372 10.36 -8.78 34.02
C SER A 372 11.55 -8.66 34.99
N ASP A 373 11.40 -7.80 35.99
CA ASP A 373 12.34 -7.56 37.11
C ASP A 373 12.55 -8.80 38.02
N SER A 374 12.07 -9.99 37.60
CA SER A 374 12.07 -11.22 38.38
C SER A 374 13.29 -12.12 38.14
N GLY A 375 14.13 -11.86 37.12
CA GLY A 375 15.38 -12.62 36.92
C GLY A 375 15.21 -14.13 36.73
N ILE A 376 14.00 -14.57 36.36
CA ILE A 376 13.70 -15.97 36.04
C ILE A 376 13.67 -16.09 34.51
N ASP A 377 14.61 -16.86 33.96
CA ASP A 377 14.60 -17.24 32.54
C ASP A 377 13.25 -17.91 32.21
N VAL A 378 12.48 -17.25 31.35
CA VAL A 378 11.22 -17.77 30.83
C VAL A 378 11.55 -18.93 29.88
N THR A 379 11.22 -20.15 30.27
CA THR A 379 11.37 -21.34 29.43
C THR A 379 10.51 -21.21 28.15
N GLU A 380 10.90 -21.87 27.05
CA GLU A 380 10.13 -21.90 25.78
C GLU A 380 8.63 -22.25 25.93
N SER A 381 8.23 -22.78 27.09
CA SER A 381 6.85 -23.12 27.46
C SER A 381 5.88 -21.95 27.64
N ASP A 382 6.35 -20.72 27.87
CA ASP A 382 5.48 -19.57 28.16
C ASP A 382 5.12 -18.72 26.92
N ARG A 383 5.65 -19.08 25.73
CA ARG A 383 5.22 -18.47 24.48
C ARG A 383 3.84 -18.99 24.09
N VAL A 384 2.82 -18.17 24.36
CA VAL A 384 1.45 -18.42 23.89
C VAL A 384 1.46 -18.47 22.36
N THR A 385 1.40 -19.69 21.81
CA THR A 385 1.31 -19.89 20.36
C THR A 385 -0.14 -19.63 19.92
N PRO A 386 -0.38 -18.74 18.95
CA PRO A 386 -1.73 -18.45 18.46
C PRO A 386 -2.45 -19.68 17.90
N LEU A 387 -3.77 -19.55 17.73
CA LEU A 387 -4.57 -20.55 17.05
C LEU A 387 -4.02 -20.82 15.64
N ARG A 388 -3.76 -22.10 15.32
CA ARG A 388 -3.30 -22.49 13.98
C ARG A 388 -4.31 -22.10 12.90
N GLY A 389 -3.83 -21.94 11.67
CA GLY A 389 -4.69 -21.72 10.51
C GLY A 389 -5.64 -22.89 10.27
N GLY A 390 -6.94 -22.61 10.18
CA GLY A 390 -7.98 -23.56 9.80
C GLY A 390 -8.51 -23.36 8.37
N ASP A 391 -9.80 -23.61 8.18
CA ASP A 391 -10.44 -23.58 6.87
C ASP A 391 -10.47 -22.15 6.28
N PRO A 392 -9.87 -21.90 5.10
CA PRO A 392 -9.88 -20.57 4.47
C PRO A 392 -11.29 -20.06 4.13
N LEU A 393 -12.27 -20.93 3.92
CA LEU A 393 -13.67 -20.54 3.70
C LEU A 393 -14.41 -20.18 4.99
N ARG A 394 -13.78 -20.41 6.15
CA ARG A 394 -14.26 -20.03 7.49
C ARG A 394 -13.30 -19.07 8.17
N SER A 395 -12.71 -18.15 7.39
CA SER A 395 -11.77 -17.14 7.90
C SER A 395 -10.59 -17.70 8.69
N TYR A 396 -10.11 -18.89 8.29
CA TYR A 396 -8.98 -19.59 8.90
C TYR A 396 -9.20 -20.02 10.35
N PHE A 397 -10.44 -20.17 10.79
CA PHE A 397 -10.72 -20.83 12.07
C PHE A 397 -10.72 -22.36 11.88
N PRO A 398 -10.01 -23.12 12.75
CA PRO A 398 -10.16 -24.56 12.82
C PRO A 398 -11.61 -24.98 13.04
N THR A 399 -12.03 -26.08 12.42
CA THR A 399 -13.40 -26.60 12.58
C THR A 399 -13.67 -26.96 14.03
N GLY A 400 -14.73 -26.39 14.60
CA GLY A 400 -15.11 -26.58 16.01
C GLY A 400 -14.62 -25.48 16.95
N THR A 401 -13.87 -24.47 16.46
CA THR A 401 -13.47 -23.32 17.27
C THR A 401 -14.69 -22.61 17.85
N GLN A 402 -14.71 -22.42 19.16
CA GLN A 402 -15.74 -21.65 19.85
C GLN A 402 -15.20 -20.27 20.19
N ILE A 403 -15.95 -19.23 19.81
CA ILE A 403 -15.59 -17.83 20.06
C ILE A 403 -16.71 -17.20 20.87
N ILE A 404 -16.40 -16.79 22.08
CA ILE A 404 -17.35 -16.16 22.99
C ILE A 404 -16.93 -14.71 23.18
N GLU A 405 -17.75 -13.80 22.67
CA GLU A 405 -17.55 -12.36 22.83
C GLU A 405 -17.90 -11.91 24.26
N ARG A 406 -16.99 -11.17 24.89
CA ARG A 406 -17.14 -10.54 26.20
C ARG A 406 -17.02 -9.02 26.04
N ARG A 407 -17.24 -8.27 27.12
CA ARG A 407 -17.19 -6.80 27.08
C ARG A 407 -15.78 -6.28 26.76
N ASP A 408 -14.77 -6.93 27.33
CA ASP A 408 -13.36 -6.59 27.35
C ASP A 408 -12.52 -7.35 26.31
N GLY A 409 -13.11 -8.33 25.62
CA GLY A 409 -12.33 -9.24 24.80
C GLY A 409 -13.10 -10.43 24.24
N LEU A 410 -12.36 -11.44 23.77
CA LEU A 410 -12.88 -12.73 23.34
C LEU A 410 -12.27 -13.84 24.18
N ARG A 411 -13.07 -14.87 24.46
CA ARG A 411 -12.58 -16.19 24.86
C ARG A 411 -12.68 -17.12 23.65
N VAL A 412 -11.56 -17.72 23.27
CA VAL A 412 -11.44 -18.58 22.08
C VAL A 412 -10.94 -19.94 22.50
N GLN A 413 -11.73 -20.98 22.26
CA GLN A 413 -11.38 -22.36 22.60
C GLN A 413 -10.90 -23.12 21.35
N ASN A 414 -9.71 -23.72 21.45
CA ASN A 414 -9.15 -24.57 20.42
C ASN A 414 -9.80 -25.96 20.44
N PRO A 415 -10.42 -26.41 19.34
CA PRO A 415 -11.10 -27.70 19.30
C PRO A 415 -10.16 -28.91 19.38
N ALA A 416 -8.86 -28.73 19.11
CA ALA A 416 -7.93 -29.84 19.05
C ALA A 416 -7.39 -30.27 20.43
N ASN A 417 -7.32 -29.34 21.39
CA ASN A 417 -6.67 -29.57 22.68
C ASN A 417 -7.38 -28.87 23.87
N ASP A 418 -8.57 -28.32 23.64
CA ASP A 418 -9.35 -27.54 24.62
C ASP A 418 -8.59 -26.36 25.25
N GLN A 419 -7.48 -25.94 24.64
CA GLN A 419 -6.74 -24.77 25.09
C GLN A 419 -7.57 -23.52 24.86
N GLU A 420 -7.65 -22.69 25.89
CA GLU A 420 -8.38 -21.44 25.86
C GLU A 420 -7.44 -20.24 25.73
N PHE A 421 -7.77 -19.35 24.81
CA PHE A 421 -7.06 -18.10 24.57
C PHE A 421 -7.96 -16.92 24.93
N THR A 422 -7.37 -15.91 25.56
CA THR A 422 -8.04 -14.64 25.86
C THR A 422 -7.48 -13.56 24.95
N TYR A 423 -8.33 -12.97 24.12
CA TYR A 423 -7.98 -11.84 23.27
C TYR A 423 -8.53 -10.57 23.91
N GLN A 424 -7.70 -9.54 24.04
CA GLN A 424 -8.11 -8.26 24.60
C GLN A 424 -8.66 -7.36 23.50
N ARG A 425 -9.76 -6.66 23.77
CA ARG A 425 -10.29 -5.68 22.83
C ARG A 425 -9.41 -4.43 22.81
N HIS A 426 -9.09 -3.94 21.62
CA HIS A 426 -8.19 -2.80 21.45
C HIS A 426 -8.64 -1.55 22.24
N SER A 427 -9.91 -1.15 22.13
CA SER A 427 -10.45 0.00 22.89
C SER A 427 -10.33 -0.10 24.42
N PHE A 428 -10.20 -1.30 24.99
CA PHE A 428 -9.94 -1.48 26.43
C PHE A 428 -8.44 -1.44 26.75
N SER A 429 -7.59 -1.94 25.86
CA SER A 429 -6.12 -1.86 26.00
C SER A 429 -5.64 -0.41 26.03
N ASP A 430 -6.16 0.45 25.16
CA ASP A 430 -5.77 1.87 25.09
C ASP A 430 -6.16 2.67 26.34
N MET A 431 -7.30 2.36 26.98
CA MET A 431 -7.68 2.97 28.25
C MET A 431 -6.73 2.59 29.40
N HIS A 432 -6.14 1.40 29.37
CA HIS A 432 -5.15 0.96 30.36
C HIS A 432 -3.75 1.50 30.07
N LYS A 433 -3.38 1.70 28.80
CA LYS A 433 -2.09 2.31 28.39
C LYS A 433 -1.95 3.78 28.81
N GLN A 434 -3.04 4.52 28.97
CA GLN A 434 -2.99 5.89 29.51
C GLN A 434 -2.60 5.95 31.01
N ASN A 435 -2.59 4.82 31.72
CA ASN A 435 -2.36 4.75 33.16
C ASN A 435 -1.07 4.00 33.58
N ALA A 436 -0.31 3.41 32.65
CA ALA A 436 0.89 2.60 32.97
C ALA A 436 2.09 2.99 32.11
N HIS A 437 3.31 2.88 32.68
CA HIS A 437 4.55 2.98 31.92
C HIS A 437 4.57 1.93 30.80
N GLN A 438 5.02 2.37 29.63
CA GLN A 438 4.90 1.75 28.33
C GLN A 438 5.70 0.44 28.24
N THR A 439 5.11 -0.69 28.62
CA THR A 439 5.64 -2.01 28.26
C THR A 439 5.37 -2.25 26.77
N ASP A 440 6.38 -2.64 26.00
CA ASP A 440 6.25 -2.99 24.58
C ASP A 440 5.43 -4.27 24.42
N VAL A 441 4.12 -4.10 24.20
CA VAL A 441 3.19 -5.22 23.99
C VAL A 441 3.21 -5.62 22.52
N THR A 442 3.63 -6.86 22.24
CA THR A 442 3.65 -7.40 20.86
C THR A 442 2.34 -8.13 20.56
N VAL A 443 1.65 -7.72 19.49
CA VAL A 443 0.43 -8.38 18.99
C VAL A 443 0.82 -9.59 18.15
N GLN A 444 0.40 -10.79 18.58
CA GLN A 444 0.68 -12.06 17.91
C GLN A 444 -0.40 -12.47 16.93
N ASP A 445 -1.67 -12.16 17.24
CA ASP A 445 -2.82 -12.56 16.44
C ASP A 445 -3.98 -11.59 16.61
N ILE A 446 -4.77 -11.42 15.55
CA ILE A 446 -5.87 -10.46 15.51
C ILE A 446 -7.13 -11.15 15.03
N ILE A 447 -8.16 -11.12 15.88
CA ILE A 447 -9.52 -11.55 15.56
C ILE A 447 -10.43 -10.33 15.45
N ILE A 448 -11.24 -10.33 14.40
CA ILE A 448 -12.23 -9.30 14.12
C ILE A 448 -13.60 -9.90 14.37
N THR A 449 -14.42 -9.23 15.19
CA THR A 449 -15.87 -9.51 15.27
C THR A 449 -16.64 -8.27 14.84
N GLY A 450 -17.89 -8.43 14.49
CA GLY A 450 -18.70 -7.30 14.11
C GLY A 450 -20.14 -7.65 13.80
N GLU A 451 -20.90 -6.60 13.60
CA GLU A 451 -22.29 -6.63 13.16
C GLU A 451 -22.47 -5.62 12.04
N GLY A 452 -23.46 -5.82 11.18
CA GLY A 452 -23.71 -4.89 10.10
C GLY A 452 -25.07 -5.04 9.47
N HIS A 453 -25.33 -4.16 8.51
CA HIS A 453 -26.57 -4.12 7.75
C HIS A 453 -26.28 -3.85 6.27
N SER A 454 -27.03 -4.50 5.40
CA SER A 454 -27.04 -4.22 3.96
C SER A 454 -28.47 -4.21 3.43
N ALA A 455 -28.65 -3.98 2.13
CA ALA A 455 -29.97 -4.09 1.49
C ALA A 455 -30.65 -5.46 1.67
N TRP A 456 -29.90 -6.48 2.10
CA TRP A 456 -30.38 -7.84 2.29
C TRP A 456 -30.63 -8.24 3.75
N GLY A 457 -30.45 -7.32 4.69
CA GLY A 457 -30.73 -7.52 6.11
C GLY A 457 -29.51 -7.37 7.02
N GLN A 458 -29.72 -7.71 8.29
CA GLN A 458 -28.70 -7.72 9.33
C GLN A 458 -27.81 -8.97 9.24
N PHE A 459 -26.54 -8.81 9.59
CA PHE A 459 -25.57 -9.90 9.56
C PHE A 459 -24.50 -9.74 10.64
N ASN A 460 -23.89 -10.86 11.00
CA ASN A 460 -22.73 -10.94 11.87
C ASN A 460 -21.46 -11.13 11.03
N ILE A 461 -20.35 -10.63 11.56
CA ILE A 461 -19.01 -10.77 10.99
C ILE A 461 -18.10 -11.41 12.02
N VAL A 462 -17.32 -12.40 11.58
CA VAL A 462 -16.18 -12.93 12.33
C VAL A 462 -15.03 -13.22 11.38
N GLY A 463 -13.80 -12.91 11.78
CA GLY A 463 -12.65 -13.14 10.92
C GLY A 463 -11.30 -13.00 11.60
N ARG A 464 -10.24 -13.25 10.84
CA ARG A 464 -8.85 -13.14 11.28
C ARG A 464 -8.02 -12.31 10.31
N VAL A 465 -6.97 -11.73 10.85
CA VAL A 465 -5.90 -11.09 10.07
C VAL A 465 -4.73 -12.05 9.97
N ARG A 466 -4.25 -12.27 8.76
CA ARG A 466 -3.05 -13.07 8.52
C ARG A 466 -1.81 -12.31 8.99
N SER A 467 -1.01 -12.95 9.83
CA SER A 467 0.13 -12.31 10.49
C SER A 467 1.20 -11.82 9.53
N CYS A 468 1.53 -12.60 8.48
CA CYS A 468 2.67 -12.31 7.62
C CYS A 468 2.52 -11.11 6.68
N ASP A 469 1.29 -10.69 6.38
CA ASP A 469 1.03 -9.64 5.39
C ASP A 469 -0.20 -8.75 5.67
N GLY A 470 -0.90 -8.99 6.78
CA GLY A 470 -2.10 -8.24 7.14
C GLY A 470 -3.33 -8.60 6.28
N PHE A 471 -3.34 -9.73 5.57
CA PHE A 471 -4.50 -10.12 4.76
C PHE A 471 -5.71 -10.44 5.65
N ILE A 472 -6.81 -9.74 5.42
CA ILE A 472 -8.02 -9.81 6.22
C ILE A 472 -8.97 -10.81 5.56
N SER A 473 -9.50 -11.75 6.35
CA SER A 473 -10.54 -12.69 5.93
C SER A 473 -11.71 -12.69 6.90
N LEU A 474 -12.89 -12.30 6.42
CA LEU A 474 -14.11 -12.09 7.21
C LEU A 474 -15.26 -12.95 6.70
N SER A 475 -15.82 -13.77 7.58
CA SER A 475 -17.03 -14.56 7.35
C SER A 475 -18.23 -13.71 7.72
N LYS A 476 -19.12 -13.50 6.75
CA LYS A 476 -20.37 -12.75 6.89
C LYS A 476 -21.55 -13.73 6.86
N ASP A 477 -22.39 -13.68 7.88
CA ASP A 477 -23.56 -14.56 8.06
C ASP A 477 -24.82 -13.76 8.40
N TYR A 478 -25.91 -13.97 7.68
CA TYR A 478 -27.17 -13.23 7.89
C TYR A 478 -27.94 -13.78 9.10
N VAL A 479 -28.49 -12.89 9.93
CA VAL A 479 -29.16 -13.29 11.19
C VAL A 479 -30.44 -14.09 10.95
N ASP A 480 -31.21 -13.70 9.92
CA ASP A 480 -32.60 -14.15 9.75
C ASP A 480 -32.84 -15.02 8.50
N GLY A 481 -31.87 -15.75 7.94
CA GLY A 481 -32.24 -16.65 6.85
C GLY A 481 -31.19 -17.49 6.14
N ASP A 482 -31.69 -18.28 5.19
CA ASP A 482 -30.98 -19.21 4.31
C ASP A 482 -30.11 -18.52 3.24
N ARG A 483 -29.67 -17.28 3.49
CA ARG A 483 -28.93 -16.45 2.52
C ARG A 483 -27.45 -16.83 2.39
N GLY A 484 -27.06 -17.91 3.07
CA GLY A 484 -25.73 -18.50 3.03
C GLY A 484 -24.66 -17.63 3.69
N LYS A 485 -23.48 -18.24 3.82
CA LYS A 485 -22.27 -17.58 4.29
C LYS A 485 -21.50 -16.98 3.13
N TRP A 486 -20.91 -15.83 3.37
CA TRP A 486 -20.11 -15.10 2.37
C TRP A 486 -18.74 -14.78 2.96
N LEU A 487 -17.69 -14.93 2.16
CA LEU A 487 -16.33 -14.67 2.60
C LEU A 487 -15.82 -13.37 1.97
N TYR A 488 -15.52 -12.37 2.79
CA TYR A 488 -14.91 -11.10 2.39
C TYR A 488 -13.41 -11.16 2.66
N ARG A 489 -12.61 -10.81 1.66
CA ARG A 489 -11.15 -10.89 1.72
C ARG A 489 -10.51 -9.64 1.16
N GLY A 490 -9.45 -9.16 1.77
CA GLY A 490 -8.77 -7.97 1.29
C GLY A 490 -7.77 -7.40 2.27
N TYR A 491 -7.52 -6.11 2.16
CA TYR A 491 -6.60 -5.38 3.03
C TYR A 491 -7.25 -4.09 3.53
N LEU A 492 -6.75 -3.61 4.67
CA LEU A 492 -6.86 -2.22 5.03
C LEU A 492 -5.74 -1.46 4.33
N VAL A 493 -6.11 -0.54 3.43
CA VAL A 493 -5.18 0.27 2.65
C VAL A 493 -5.11 1.68 3.22
N GLY A 494 -3.93 2.07 3.71
CA GLY A 494 -3.74 3.27 4.54
C GLY A 494 -4.15 3.06 5.99
N ASN A 495 -3.81 4.01 6.85
CA ASN A 495 -4.02 3.92 8.29
C ASN A 495 -5.14 4.86 8.76
N ALA A 496 -4.84 6.13 9.05
CA ALA A 496 -5.83 7.07 9.59
C ALA A 496 -6.96 7.36 8.60
N ASN A 497 -6.64 7.42 7.30
CA ASN A 497 -7.61 7.56 6.22
C ASN A 497 -7.86 6.24 5.48
N GLY A 498 -7.68 5.12 6.18
CA GLY A 498 -7.67 3.80 5.58
C GLY A 498 -8.99 3.38 4.91
N ASN A 499 -8.87 2.56 3.87
CA ASN A 499 -9.99 1.93 3.17
C ASN A 499 -9.89 0.40 3.28
N LEU A 500 -10.95 -0.26 3.75
CA LEU A 500 -11.06 -1.72 3.66
C LEU A 500 -11.55 -2.08 2.26
N ALA A 501 -10.73 -2.78 1.49
CA ALA A 501 -11.09 -3.13 0.12
C ALA A 501 -10.58 -4.51 -0.29
N GLY A 502 -11.31 -5.13 -1.21
CA GLY A 502 -10.97 -6.43 -1.76
C GLY A 502 -12.15 -7.08 -2.45
N ARG A 503 -12.30 -8.41 -2.26
CA ARG A 503 -13.35 -9.19 -2.89
C ARG A 503 -14.14 -10.02 -1.89
N TRP A 504 -15.44 -10.13 -2.13
CA TRP A 504 -16.27 -11.15 -1.51
C TRP A 504 -16.42 -12.34 -2.44
N ARG A 505 -16.67 -13.54 -1.89
CA ARG A 505 -16.97 -14.76 -2.64
C ARG A 505 -18.00 -15.64 -1.93
N ASP A 506 -18.62 -16.54 -2.69
CA ASP A 506 -19.41 -17.63 -2.12
C ASP A 506 -18.52 -18.65 -1.38
N THR A 507 -19.10 -19.34 -0.41
CA THR A 507 -18.46 -20.42 0.36
C THR A 507 -18.94 -21.82 -0.04
N LEU A 508 -19.71 -21.93 -1.14
CA LEU A 508 -20.22 -23.21 -1.64
C LEU A 508 -19.20 -23.85 -2.60
N SER A 509 -18.54 -23.01 -3.38
CA SER A 509 -17.41 -23.40 -4.22
C SER A 509 -16.21 -23.75 -3.33
N PRO A 510 -15.48 -24.84 -3.63
CA PRO A 510 -14.24 -25.16 -2.92
C PRO A 510 -13.22 -24.01 -2.92
N SER A 511 -12.30 -23.99 -1.94
CA SER A 511 -11.24 -22.98 -1.85
C SER A 511 -10.34 -22.97 -3.07
N GLU A 512 -10.04 -24.15 -3.62
CA GLU A 512 -9.11 -24.31 -4.75
C GLU A 512 -9.70 -23.91 -6.11
N VAL A 513 -11.00 -23.61 -6.16
CA VAL A 513 -11.69 -23.24 -7.40
C VAL A 513 -12.11 -21.76 -7.32
N ALA A 514 -12.04 -21.08 -8.47
CA ALA A 514 -12.57 -19.74 -8.61
C ALA A 514 -14.10 -19.77 -8.42
N GLY A 515 -14.57 -19.23 -7.29
CA GLY A 515 -15.99 -19.06 -6.99
C GLY A 515 -16.55 -17.81 -7.64
N TYR A 516 -17.84 -17.58 -7.42
CA TYR A 516 -18.49 -16.33 -7.77
C TYR A 516 -17.99 -15.22 -6.85
N GLU A 517 -17.37 -14.18 -7.42
CA GLU A 517 -16.75 -13.10 -6.65
C GLU A 517 -17.23 -11.72 -7.12
N GLY A 518 -17.19 -10.76 -6.21
CA GLY A 518 -17.39 -9.34 -6.51
C GLY A 518 -16.50 -8.47 -5.65
N CYS A 519 -16.42 -7.19 -5.98
CA CYS A 519 -15.56 -6.26 -5.25
C CYS A 519 -16.30 -5.65 -4.06
N PHE A 520 -15.57 -5.19 -3.05
CA PHE A 520 -16.11 -4.30 -2.03
C PHE A 520 -15.09 -3.22 -1.67
N GLY A 521 -15.61 -2.10 -1.17
CA GLY A 521 -14.83 -1.00 -0.64
C GLY A 521 -15.60 -0.35 0.49
N MET A 522 -14.91 -0.10 1.60
CA MET A 522 -15.43 0.55 2.79
C MET A 522 -14.46 1.63 3.23
N SER A 523 -15.00 2.72 3.76
CA SER A 523 -14.26 3.80 4.40
C SER A 523 -14.79 4.00 5.81
N ARG A 524 -13.97 4.56 6.70
CA ARG A 524 -14.42 4.92 8.05
C ARG A 524 -15.57 5.92 7.96
N ARG A 525 -16.65 5.64 8.66
CA ARG A 525 -17.78 6.57 8.79
C ARG A 525 -17.34 7.73 9.68
N ARG A 526 -17.36 8.94 9.14
CA ARG A 526 -17.01 10.17 9.85
C ARG A 526 -18.18 10.73 10.64
#